data_AF-A0A928KF83-F1
#
_entry.id   AF-A0A928KF83-F1
#
_cell.length_a   1.000
_cell.length_b   1.000
_cell.length_c   1.000
_cell.angle_alpha   90.00
_cell.angle_beta   90.00
_cell.angle_gamma   90.00
#
_symmetry.space_group_name_H-M   'P 1'
#
loop_
_entity.id
_entity.type
_entity.pdbx_description
1 polymer ?
#
loop_
_entity_poly.entity_id
_entity_poly.type
_entity_poly.pdbx_seq_one_letter_code
_entity_poly.pdbx_strand_id
1 'polypeptide(L)'
;MKFVRLVKGHFTAFEYKLVFICCAYHLALININHFPKIMAFTVIAEVFGKLHIKNGDKLFNVEYFFKAQACKFISHKNTSLPEFISIIADFTLNFNSRNGIINSEILKGGKFMYTVLAISCHPDDMEINCAGTLLRCKERGDRVVVCHVANGNMGHMEIMPEELGAMRIGEAKRSGDSVGFETVTCDVGDLLVSAASKEQHDKIVEVIRKYQPDFIITHGPDDYMGDHVEVSKLVFAASFAASVPHYEPQLGDAAAVTPIFYMENSGLLNCDPTEYVDITDHIETKLKMLSMHESQITWLGDHDGNDVLENTRMFARVRGIQCGVKYAEGFRQCNVDHRNTTKRLLP
;
A
#
# COMPACT_ATOMS: atom_id res chain seq x y z
N MET A 1 -10.18 -32.03 36.70
CA MET A 1 -11.49 -31.56 36.18
C MET A 1 -12.03 -30.47 37.10
N LYS A 2 -12.00 -29.20 36.66
CA LYS A 2 -12.75 -28.08 37.25
C LYS A 2 -13.08 -27.13 36.11
N PHE A 3 -14.36 -27.02 35.79
CA PHE A 3 -14.89 -26.10 34.78
C PHE A 3 -14.84 -24.67 35.34
N VAL A 4 -14.19 -23.76 34.62
CA VAL A 4 -14.42 -22.32 34.82
C VAL A 4 -15.56 -21.93 33.88
N ARG A 5 -16.67 -21.51 34.48
CA ARG A 5 -17.89 -21.08 33.80
C ARG A 5 -17.61 -19.71 33.16
N LEU A 6 -17.37 -19.68 31.85
CA LEU A 6 -17.26 -18.43 31.10
C LEU A 6 -18.62 -17.72 31.09
N VAL A 7 -18.61 -16.46 31.51
CA VAL A 7 -19.76 -15.55 31.58
C VAL A 7 -20.33 -15.37 30.17
N LYS A 8 -21.64 -15.56 30.01
CA LYS A 8 -22.35 -15.21 28.77
C LYS A 8 -22.36 -13.69 28.63
N GLY A 9 -21.55 -13.17 27.71
CA GLY A 9 -21.56 -11.78 27.27
C GLY A 9 -21.19 -11.70 25.79
N HIS A 10 -21.74 -10.72 25.07
CA HIS A 10 -21.32 -10.41 23.71
C HIS A 10 -20.00 -9.66 23.77
N PHE A 11 -18.93 -10.29 23.28
CA PHE A 11 -17.60 -9.69 23.23
C PHE A 11 -17.16 -9.53 21.77
N THR A 12 -16.43 -8.47 21.49
CA THR A 12 -15.78 -8.23 20.20
C THR A 12 -14.52 -9.10 20.06
N ALA A 13 -14.06 -9.35 18.82
CA ALA A 13 -12.92 -10.24 18.56
C ALA A 13 -11.62 -9.84 19.28
N PHE A 14 -11.47 -8.56 19.65
CA PHE A 14 -10.33 -8.06 20.42
C PHE A 14 -10.37 -8.49 21.89
N GLU A 15 -11.57 -8.55 22.49
CA GLU A 15 -11.76 -8.95 23.88
C GLU A 15 -11.54 -10.45 24.07
N TYR A 16 -11.87 -11.27 23.07
CA TYR A 16 -11.50 -12.69 23.05
C TYR A 16 -9.97 -12.90 23.06
N LYS A 17 -9.19 -12.08 22.33
CA LYS A 17 -7.72 -12.17 22.36
C LYS A 17 -7.15 -11.93 23.76
N LEU A 18 -7.69 -10.96 24.50
CA LEU A 18 -7.21 -10.62 25.84
C LEU A 18 -7.55 -11.72 26.88
N VAL A 19 -8.78 -12.25 26.84
CA VAL A 19 -9.22 -13.31 27.78
C VAL A 19 -8.39 -14.59 27.60
N PHE A 20 -8.04 -14.94 26.36
CA PHE A 20 -7.26 -16.15 26.08
C PHE A 20 -5.77 -16.01 26.46
N ILE A 21 -5.17 -14.84 26.25
CA ILE A 21 -3.80 -14.54 26.72
C ILE A 21 -3.74 -14.66 28.25
N CYS A 22 -4.73 -14.12 28.97
CA CYS A 22 -4.81 -14.22 30.42
C CYS A 22 -4.98 -15.68 30.90
N CYS A 23 -5.81 -16.49 30.25
CA CYS A 23 -6.01 -17.90 30.62
C CYS A 23 -4.77 -18.77 30.37
N ALA A 24 -4.06 -18.57 29.25
CA ALA A 24 -2.82 -19.28 28.94
C ALA A 24 -1.70 -18.90 29.93
N TYR A 25 -1.62 -17.62 30.29
CA TYR A 25 -0.66 -17.12 31.30
C TYR A 25 -0.96 -17.66 32.70
N HIS A 26 -2.24 -17.76 33.08
CA HIS A 26 -2.67 -18.31 34.37
C HIS A 26 -2.38 -19.81 34.50
N LEU A 27 -2.59 -20.58 33.42
CA LEU A 27 -2.24 -22.01 33.37
C LEU A 27 -0.72 -22.26 33.44
N ALA A 28 0.07 -21.38 32.84
CA ALA A 28 1.54 -21.44 32.93
C ALA A 28 2.04 -21.13 34.36
N LEU A 29 1.44 -20.15 35.04
CA LEU A 29 1.80 -19.79 36.42
C LEU A 29 1.43 -20.86 37.46
N ILE A 30 0.31 -21.57 37.27
CA ILE A 30 -0.14 -22.61 38.21
C ILE A 30 0.83 -23.80 38.28
N ASN A 31 1.60 -24.09 37.21
CA ASN A 31 2.53 -25.22 37.15
C ASN A 31 3.97 -24.91 37.61
N ILE A 32 4.35 -23.64 37.80
CA ILE A 32 5.76 -23.24 38.06
C ILE A 32 6.11 -23.22 39.56
N ASN A 33 5.13 -23.24 40.47
CA ASN A 33 5.36 -23.16 41.92
C ASN A 33 5.89 -24.46 42.58
N HIS A 34 6.20 -25.51 41.82
CA HIS A 34 6.62 -26.81 42.37
C HIS A 34 8.02 -27.29 41.95
N PHE A 35 8.82 -26.50 41.24
CA PHE A 35 10.14 -26.96 40.76
C PHE A 35 11.31 -26.13 41.32
N PRO A 36 12.05 -26.64 42.32
CA PRO A 36 13.28 -26.01 42.78
C PRO A 36 14.46 -26.51 41.92
N LYS A 37 15.05 -25.58 41.18
CA LYS A 37 16.32 -25.63 40.41
C LYS A 37 16.18 -25.83 38.89
N ILE A 38 16.70 -24.79 38.22
CA ILE A 38 17.17 -24.63 36.83
C ILE A 38 16.74 -25.76 35.87
N MET A 39 15.75 -25.45 35.03
CA MET A 39 15.54 -26.11 33.75
C MET A 39 15.13 -25.06 32.70
N ALA A 40 15.71 -25.14 31.51
CA ALA A 40 15.12 -24.52 30.34
C ALA A 40 13.91 -25.37 29.92
N PHE A 41 12.77 -24.73 29.67
CA PHE A 41 11.57 -25.40 29.20
C PHE A 41 10.96 -24.62 28.05
N THR A 42 10.50 -25.36 27.05
CA THR A 42 9.69 -24.85 25.95
C THR A 42 8.27 -25.29 26.19
N VAL A 43 7.34 -24.34 26.23
CA VAL A 43 5.91 -24.66 26.30
C VAL A 43 5.34 -24.50 24.90
N ILE A 44 4.80 -25.59 24.36
CA ILE A 44 4.03 -25.58 23.11
C ILE A 44 2.57 -25.79 23.49
N ALA A 45 1.71 -24.82 23.15
CA ALA A 45 0.27 -24.92 23.32
C ALA A 45 -0.39 -24.98 21.94
N GLU A 46 -1.12 -26.06 21.69
CA GLU A 46 -1.92 -26.26 20.48
C GLU A 46 -3.40 -26.26 20.87
N VAL A 47 -4.19 -25.38 20.25
CA VAL A 47 -5.63 -25.23 20.52
C VAL A 47 -6.40 -25.34 19.20
N PHE A 48 -7.37 -26.23 19.18
CA PHE A 48 -8.31 -26.43 18.08
C PHE A 48 -9.68 -25.89 18.47
N GLY A 49 -10.32 -25.11 17.60
CA GLY A 49 -11.64 -24.55 17.88
C GLY A 49 -12.50 -24.42 16.64
N LYS A 50 -13.82 -24.39 16.87
CA LYS A 50 -14.83 -24.04 15.87
C LYS A 50 -15.49 -22.74 16.29
N LEU A 51 -15.56 -21.78 15.37
CA LEU A 51 -16.23 -20.51 15.57
C LEU A 51 -17.38 -20.39 14.57
N HIS A 52 -18.55 -20.01 15.07
CA HIS A 52 -19.72 -19.69 14.25
C HIS A 52 -19.84 -18.16 14.19
N ILE A 53 -19.56 -17.57 13.04
CA ILE A 53 -19.60 -16.12 12.83
C ILE A 53 -20.86 -15.80 12.02
N LYS A 54 -21.73 -14.92 12.54
CA LYS A 54 -22.89 -14.42 11.82
C LYS A 54 -22.62 -13.01 11.32
N ASN A 55 -22.75 -12.76 10.01
CA ASN A 55 -22.68 -11.43 9.40
C ASN A 55 -23.94 -11.22 8.54
N GLY A 56 -24.80 -10.30 8.97
CA GLY A 56 -26.17 -10.21 8.45
C GLY A 56 -26.92 -11.54 8.62
N ASP A 57 -27.57 -12.02 7.55
CA ASP A 57 -28.27 -13.30 7.53
C ASP A 57 -27.38 -14.52 7.24
N LYS A 58 -26.09 -14.30 6.96
CA LYS A 58 -25.16 -15.38 6.62
C LYS A 58 -24.41 -15.88 7.85
N LEU A 59 -24.38 -17.20 8.02
CA LEU A 59 -23.64 -17.91 9.07
C LEU A 59 -22.41 -18.58 8.46
N PHE A 60 -21.24 -18.28 9.00
CA PHE A 60 -19.95 -18.82 8.59
C PHE A 60 -19.39 -19.71 9.70
N ASN A 61 -19.05 -20.95 9.33
CA ASN A 61 -18.45 -21.91 10.25
C ASN A 61 -16.95 -21.95 9.98
N VAL A 62 -16.15 -21.44 10.91
CA VAL A 62 -14.69 -21.34 10.77
C VAL A 62 -14.04 -22.30 11.76
N GLU A 63 -13.29 -23.27 11.23
CA GLU A 63 -12.36 -24.06 12.02
C GLU A 63 -11.04 -23.29 12.12
N TYR A 64 -10.49 -23.17 13.33
CA TYR A 64 -9.20 -22.53 13.53
C TYR A 64 -8.27 -23.44 14.34
N PHE A 65 -6.98 -23.30 14.02
CA PHE A 65 -5.88 -23.94 14.71
C PHE A 65 -4.92 -22.87 15.20
N PHE A 66 -4.59 -22.92 16.49
CA PHE A 66 -3.64 -22.02 17.11
C PHE A 66 -2.47 -22.83 17.67
N LYS A 67 -1.24 -22.43 17.32
CA LYS A 67 -0.02 -22.97 17.90
C LYS A 67 0.82 -21.82 18.44
N ALA A 68 1.04 -21.82 19.76
CA ALA A 68 1.98 -20.90 20.39
C ALA A 68 3.17 -21.67 20.96
N GLN A 69 4.37 -21.14 20.75
CA GLN A 69 5.60 -21.63 21.32
C GLN A 69 6.25 -20.52 22.11
N ALA A 70 6.48 -20.75 23.41
CA ALA A 70 7.23 -19.84 24.26
C ALA A 70 8.53 -20.51 24.70
N CYS A 71 9.66 -19.84 24.48
CA CYS A 71 10.98 -20.25 24.96
C CYS A 71 11.49 -19.23 25.98
N LYS A 72 11.93 -19.70 27.14
CA LYS A 72 12.59 -18.85 28.15
C LYS A 72 14.08 -19.20 28.22
N PHE A 73 14.95 -18.20 28.02
CA PHE A 73 16.37 -18.30 28.37
C PHE A 73 16.59 -17.72 29.79
N ILE A 74 17.33 -18.45 30.62
CA ILE A 74 17.69 -18.03 31.98
C ILE A 74 19.09 -17.40 31.94
N SER A 75 19.20 -16.14 32.33
CA SER A 75 20.48 -15.48 32.64
C SER A 75 20.66 -15.40 34.17
N HIS A 76 21.90 -15.55 34.64
CA HIS A 76 22.25 -15.76 36.04
C HIS A 76 22.11 -14.51 36.93
N LYS A 77 21.60 -14.76 38.14
CA LYS A 77 21.68 -14.01 39.42
C LYS A 77 21.60 -12.47 39.35
N ASN A 78 20.54 -11.95 39.98
CA ASN A 78 20.25 -10.56 40.34
C ASN A 78 19.67 -9.65 39.25
N THR A 79 18.63 -10.11 38.55
CA THR A 79 17.68 -9.21 37.88
C THR A 79 16.34 -9.25 38.59
N SER A 80 15.83 -8.09 39.01
CA SER A 80 14.48 -7.94 39.56
C SER A 80 13.43 -8.22 38.49
N LEU A 81 12.29 -8.76 38.91
CA LEU A 81 11.23 -9.34 38.08
C LEU A 81 10.57 -8.44 36.99
N PRO A 82 10.73 -7.09 36.92
CA PRO A 82 10.08 -6.30 35.86
C PRO A 82 10.79 -6.23 34.50
N GLU A 83 12.04 -6.68 34.33
CA GLU A 83 12.90 -6.16 33.24
C GLU A 83 13.17 -7.05 32.02
N PHE A 84 12.46 -8.16 31.80
CA PHE A 84 12.71 -8.98 30.60
C PHE A 84 11.43 -9.56 29.99
N ILE A 85 10.86 -8.83 29.03
CA ILE A 85 9.88 -9.36 28.08
C ILE A 85 10.26 -8.88 26.67
N SER A 86 11.12 -9.65 26.00
CA SER A 86 11.12 -9.73 24.54
C SER A 86 10.27 -10.95 24.18
N ILE A 87 9.01 -10.71 23.83
CA ILE A 87 8.16 -11.75 23.21
C ILE A 87 8.45 -11.68 21.71
N ILE A 88 9.27 -12.62 21.22
CA ILE A 88 9.24 -12.96 19.80
C ILE A 88 8.00 -13.85 19.63
N ALA A 89 6.91 -13.26 19.16
CA ALA A 89 5.74 -14.00 18.73
C ALA A 89 5.72 -14.01 17.20
N ASP A 90 6.27 -15.07 16.60
CA ASP A 90 5.96 -15.39 15.21
C ASP A 90 4.53 -15.93 15.16
N PHE A 91 3.62 -15.13 14.59
CA PHE A 91 2.23 -15.49 14.40
C PHE A 91 2.04 -16.08 13.00
N THR A 92 1.85 -17.40 12.89
CA THR A 92 1.38 -18.02 11.64
C THR A 92 -0.09 -18.42 11.81
N LEU A 93 -1.02 -17.65 11.22
CA LEU A 93 -2.43 -18.01 11.11
C LEU A 93 -2.64 -18.74 9.78
N ASN A 94 -2.77 -20.07 9.82
CA ASN A 94 -3.15 -20.86 8.64
C ASN A 94 -4.67 -21.07 8.62
N PHE A 95 -5.35 -20.45 7.65
CA PHE A 95 -6.77 -20.68 7.37
C PHE A 95 -6.90 -21.70 6.24
N ASN A 96 -7.39 -22.90 6.53
CA ASN A 96 -7.75 -23.89 5.52
C ASN A 96 -9.28 -23.94 5.40
N SER A 97 -9.86 -23.37 4.34
CA SER A 97 -11.24 -23.70 3.94
C SER A 97 -11.21 -24.85 2.93
N ARG A 98 -12.03 -25.88 3.15
CA ARG A 98 -12.14 -27.04 2.25
C ARG A 98 -12.90 -26.76 0.94
N ASN A 99 -13.43 -25.56 0.73
CA ASN A 99 -14.14 -25.20 -0.49
C ASN A 99 -13.98 -23.70 -0.76
N GLY A 100 -13.27 -23.36 -1.84
CA GLY A 100 -13.27 -22.01 -2.42
C GLY A 100 -12.29 -21.04 -1.77
N ILE A 101 -11.47 -20.42 -2.62
CA ILE A 101 -10.52 -19.35 -2.30
C ILE A 101 -11.29 -18.20 -1.66
N ILE A 102 -11.17 -18.07 -0.34
CA ILE A 102 -11.49 -16.83 0.36
C ILE A 102 -10.15 -16.11 0.50
N ASN A 103 -9.99 -15.00 -0.22
CA ASN A 103 -8.82 -14.13 -0.06
C ASN A 103 -8.61 -13.84 1.43
N SER A 104 -7.44 -14.21 1.94
CA SER A 104 -7.06 -14.09 3.34
C SER A 104 -7.10 -12.65 3.89
N GLU A 105 -7.24 -11.66 3.01
CA GLU A 105 -7.41 -10.26 3.36
C GLU A 105 -8.84 -9.94 3.88
N ILE A 106 -9.88 -10.63 3.38
CA ILE A 106 -11.27 -10.37 3.78
C ILE A 106 -11.55 -10.83 5.23
N LEU A 107 -10.76 -11.78 5.76
CA LEU A 107 -10.87 -12.29 7.13
C LEU A 107 -9.98 -11.57 8.15
N LYS A 108 -9.06 -10.72 7.69
CA LYS A 108 -8.32 -9.80 8.56
C LYS A 108 -9.10 -8.49 8.59
N GLY A 109 -9.92 -8.28 9.61
CA GLY A 109 -10.35 -6.92 10.02
C GLY A 109 -9.16 -6.04 10.49
N GLY A 110 -7.99 -6.19 9.87
CA GLY A 110 -6.82 -5.36 10.07
C GLY A 110 -7.00 -4.13 9.21
N LYS A 111 -7.13 -2.99 9.86
CA LYS A 111 -7.00 -1.67 9.22
C LYS A 111 -5.72 -1.68 8.39
N PHE A 112 -5.79 -1.28 7.11
CA PHE A 112 -4.58 -0.98 6.32
C PHE A 112 -3.69 -0.03 7.11
N MET A 113 -2.36 -0.20 7.00
CA MET A 113 -1.45 0.68 7.73
C MET A 113 -1.57 2.11 7.21
N TYR A 114 -1.50 2.29 5.89
CA TYR A 114 -1.84 3.52 5.18
C TYR A 114 -2.67 3.25 3.92
N THR A 115 -3.35 4.27 3.41
CA THR A 115 -3.86 4.32 2.04
C THR A 115 -2.97 5.25 1.20
N VAL A 116 -2.40 4.73 0.14
CA VAL A 116 -1.57 5.47 -0.82
C VAL A 116 -2.37 5.69 -2.09
N LEU A 117 -2.45 6.95 -2.52
CA LEU A 117 -3.04 7.31 -3.82
C LEU A 117 -1.94 7.84 -4.75
N ALA A 118 -1.55 7.04 -5.73
CA ALA A 118 -0.65 7.49 -6.79
C ALA A 118 -1.46 8.10 -7.93
N ILE A 119 -1.32 9.41 -8.15
CA ILE A 119 -2.00 10.13 -9.23
C ILE A 119 -0.95 10.49 -10.28
N SER A 120 -1.01 9.80 -11.41
CA SER A 120 -0.14 10.00 -12.56
C SER A 120 -0.94 10.52 -13.76
N CYS A 121 -0.26 11.00 -14.80
CA CYS A 121 -0.96 11.54 -15.96
C CYS A 121 -1.41 10.41 -16.87
N HIS A 122 -0.48 9.74 -17.52
CA HIS A 122 -0.74 8.78 -18.57
C HIS A 122 -0.73 7.33 -18.03
N PRO A 123 -1.39 6.39 -18.74
CA PRO A 123 -1.25 4.96 -18.49
C PRO A 123 0.18 4.47 -18.82
N ASP A 124 1.05 4.37 -17.80
CA ASP A 124 2.45 3.87 -17.78
C ASP A 124 3.34 4.68 -16.82
N ASP A 125 3.04 5.97 -16.63
CA ASP A 125 3.78 6.92 -15.79
C ASP A 125 4.03 6.38 -14.37
N MET A 126 3.03 5.71 -13.78
CA MET A 126 3.13 5.15 -12.43
C MET A 126 4.17 4.03 -12.39
N GLU A 127 4.14 3.12 -13.37
CA GLU A 127 5.08 2.02 -13.51
C GLU A 127 6.50 2.51 -13.74
N ILE A 128 6.68 3.57 -14.53
CA ILE A 128 7.99 4.16 -14.79
C ILE A 128 8.55 4.79 -13.51
N ASN A 129 7.75 5.57 -12.78
CA ASN A 129 8.28 6.49 -11.79
C ASN A 129 8.17 6.01 -10.33
N CYS A 130 7.20 5.16 -9.97
CA CYS A 130 6.97 4.82 -8.55
C CYS A 130 6.44 3.42 -8.23
N ALA A 131 6.25 2.52 -9.21
CA ALA A 131 5.70 1.19 -8.94
C ALA A 131 6.52 0.36 -7.93
N GLY A 132 7.86 0.49 -7.92
CA GLY A 132 8.68 -0.24 -6.95
C GLY A 132 8.34 0.15 -5.52
N THR A 133 8.15 1.44 -5.27
CA THR A 133 7.74 2.00 -3.98
C THR A 133 6.32 1.58 -3.62
N LEU A 134 5.39 1.59 -4.58
CA LEU A 134 4.02 1.13 -4.32
C LEU A 134 3.97 -0.37 -3.96
N LEU A 135 4.83 -1.20 -4.57
CA LEU A 135 4.96 -2.60 -4.18
C LEU A 135 5.46 -2.75 -2.74
N ARG A 136 6.42 -1.91 -2.32
CA ARG A 136 6.89 -1.82 -0.93
C ARG A 136 5.79 -1.36 0.03
N CYS A 137 4.96 -0.39 -0.36
CA CYS A 137 3.78 0.02 0.41
C CYS A 137 2.81 -1.16 0.58
N LYS A 138 2.55 -1.90 -0.50
CA LYS A 138 1.70 -3.11 -0.42
C LYS A 138 2.30 -4.17 0.50
N GLU A 139 3.62 -4.44 0.43
CA GLU A 139 4.30 -5.37 1.34
C GLU A 139 4.15 -4.96 2.81
N ARG A 140 4.20 -3.66 3.10
CA ARG A 140 3.96 -3.09 4.44
C ARG A 140 2.51 -3.27 4.92
N GLY A 141 1.59 -3.62 4.02
CA GLY A 141 0.16 -3.78 4.31
C GLY A 141 -0.66 -2.51 4.05
N ASP A 142 -0.18 -1.62 3.19
CA ASP A 142 -0.93 -0.45 2.76
C ASP A 142 -1.93 -0.80 1.66
N ARG A 143 -3.01 -0.02 1.58
CA ARG A 143 -3.91 -0.01 0.42
C ARG A 143 -3.30 0.87 -0.65
N VAL A 144 -3.06 0.32 -1.83
CA VAL A 144 -2.54 1.06 -2.98
C VAL A 144 -3.64 1.30 -3.99
N VAL A 145 -3.85 2.58 -4.32
CA VAL A 145 -4.76 3.03 -5.37
C VAL A 145 -3.96 3.85 -6.38
N VAL A 146 -4.17 3.56 -7.66
CA VAL A 146 -3.53 4.26 -8.78
C VAL A 146 -4.61 4.95 -9.60
N CYS A 147 -4.39 6.23 -9.89
CA CYS A 147 -5.27 7.05 -10.70
C CYS A 147 -4.48 7.64 -11.87
N HIS A 148 -4.95 7.39 -13.09
CA HIS A 148 -4.45 8.06 -14.29
C HIS A 148 -5.41 9.18 -14.67
N VAL A 149 -4.90 10.40 -14.83
CA VAL A 149 -5.72 11.55 -15.21
C VAL A 149 -6.13 11.45 -16.68
N ALA A 150 -5.15 11.22 -17.56
CA ALA A 150 -5.35 11.06 -18.99
C ALA A 150 -5.54 9.59 -19.39
N ASN A 151 -6.16 9.37 -20.55
CA ASN A 151 -6.31 8.04 -21.16
C ASN A 151 -5.19 7.69 -22.16
N GLY A 152 -4.31 8.65 -22.49
CA GLY A 152 -3.16 8.43 -23.35
C GLY A 152 -3.50 8.25 -24.84
N ASN A 153 -4.65 8.75 -25.29
CA ASN A 153 -5.18 8.54 -26.63
C ASN A 153 -4.39 9.23 -27.77
N MET A 154 -3.34 10.00 -27.51
CA MET A 154 -2.49 10.59 -28.55
C MET A 154 -1.10 9.94 -28.65
N GLY A 155 -0.77 8.99 -27.78
CA GLY A 155 0.54 8.32 -27.72
C GLY A 155 0.71 7.17 -28.70
N HIS A 156 0.34 7.33 -29.98
CA HIS A 156 0.60 6.33 -31.02
C HIS A 156 0.54 6.93 -32.44
N MET A 157 1.32 6.35 -33.35
CA MET A 157 1.42 6.76 -34.76
C MET A 157 0.28 6.23 -35.66
N GLU A 158 -0.03 4.93 -35.52
CA GLU A 158 -0.98 4.21 -36.38
C GLU A 158 -2.37 4.00 -35.76
N ILE A 159 -2.45 3.64 -34.48
CA ILE A 159 -3.70 3.39 -33.77
C ILE A 159 -4.43 4.70 -33.52
N MET A 160 -5.71 4.76 -33.91
CA MET A 160 -6.55 5.95 -33.79
C MET A 160 -6.91 6.26 -32.33
N PRO A 161 -7.14 7.55 -31.96
CA PRO A 161 -7.27 7.95 -30.56
C PRO A 161 -8.33 7.20 -29.73
N GLU A 162 -9.54 6.99 -30.27
CA GLU A 162 -10.60 6.31 -29.53
C GLU A 162 -10.22 4.85 -29.18
N GLU A 163 -9.65 4.14 -30.15
CA GLU A 163 -9.17 2.76 -29.97
C GLU A 163 -7.98 2.71 -29.01
N LEU A 164 -7.03 3.62 -29.17
CA LEU A 164 -5.83 3.69 -28.33
C LEU A 164 -6.18 3.98 -26.87
N GLY A 165 -7.07 4.95 -26.61
CA GLY A 165 -7.48 5.29 -25.24
C GLY A 165 -8.10 4.09 -24.52
N ALA A 166 -9.02 3.38 -25.18
CA ALA A 166 -9.63 2.17 -24.61
C ALA A 166 -8.60 1.05 -24.36
N MET A 167 -7.65 0.88 -25.30
CA MET A 167 -6.56 -0.09 -25.19
C MET A 167 -5.66 0.20 -23.99
N ARG A 168 -5.18 1.44 -23.86
CA ARG A 168 -4.28 1.88 -22.80
C ARG A 168 -4.92 1.84 -21.41
N ILE A 169 -6.22 2.19 -21.30
CA ILE A 169 -6.98 1.98 -20.04
C ILE A 169 -6.99 0.50 -19.66
N GLY A 170 -7.19 -0.39 -20.64
CA GLY A 170 -7.14 -1.83 -20.43
C GLY A 170 -5.75 -2.32 -20.01
N GLU A 171 -4.68 -1.78 -20.59
CA GLU A 171 -3.28 -2.09 -20.23
C GLU A 171 -2.96 -1.69 -18.79
N ALA A 172 -3.23 -0.44 -18.40
CA ALA A 172 -3.06 0.03 -17.03
C ALA A 172 -3.85 -0.83 -16.02
N LYS A 173 -5.10 -1.17 -16.34
CA LYS A 173 -5.89 -2.03 -15.46
C LYS A 173 -5.25 -3.41 -15.29
N ARG A 174 -4.78 -4.05 -16.37
CA ARG A 174 -4.11 -5.35 -16.29
C ARG A 174 -2.82 -5.27 -15.48
N SER A 175 -2.04 -4.22 -15.68
CA SER A 175 -0.82 -3.94 -14.91
C SER A 175 -1.11 -3.87 -13.41
N GLY A 176 -2.05 -3.00 -12.99
CA GLY A 176 -2.45 -2.88 -11.59
C GLY A 176 -3.04 -4.16 -10.99
N ASP A 177 -3.95 -4.82 -11.71
CA ASP A 177 -4.57 -6.08 -11.27
C ASP A 177 -3.52 -7.18 -11.03
N SER A 178 -2.46 -7.22 -11.84
CA SER A 178 -1.41 -8.25 -11.75
C SER A 178 -0.67 -8.26 -10.40
N VAL A 179 -0.67 -7.13 -9.72
CA VAL A 179 -0.08 -6.93 -8.38
C VAL A 179 -1.13 -6.50 -7.36
N GLY A 180 -2.42 -6.60 -7.67
CA GLY A 180 -3.52 -6.29 -6.77
C GLY A 180 -3.62 -4.82 -6.34
N PHE A 181 -3.23 -3.88 -7.20
CA PHE A 181 -3.53 -2.46 -7.03
C PHE A 181 -4.92 -2.13 -7.55
N GLU A 182 -5.62 -1.21 -6.90
CA GLU A 182 -6.87 -0.66 -7.45
C GLU A 182 -6.52 0.43 -8.47
N THR A 183 -6.98 0.28 -9.71
CA THR A 183 -6.66 1.22 -10.81
C THR A 183 -7.91 1.94 -11.28
N VAL A 184 -7.84 3.27 -11.37
CA VAL A 184 -8.91 4.14 -11.88
C VAL A 184 -8.37 5.15 -12.90
N THR A 185 -9.25 5.64 -13.77
CA THR A 185 -8.92 6.63 -14.81
C THR A 185 -9.96 7.75 -14.78
N CYS A 186 -9.51 9.01 -14.88
CA CYS A 186 -10.40 10.18 -15.01
C CYS A 186 -10.88 10.42 -16.45
N ASP A 187 -10.28 9.70 -17.39
CA ASP A 187 -10.60 9.65 -18.83
C ASP A 187 -10.53 11.03 -19.50
N VAL A 188 -9.49 11.80 -19.15
CA VAL A 188 -9.16 13.05 -19.85
C VAL A 188 -8.39 12.70 -21.13
N GLY A 189 -8.69 13.38 -22.24
CA GLY A 189 -7.89 13.23 -23.45
C GLY A 189 -6.45 13.70 -23.24
N ASP A 190 -5.51 12.99 -23.85
CA ASP A 190 -4.10 13.34 -23.85
C ASP A 190 -3.90 14.73 -24.49
N LEU A 191 -2.95 15.53 -23.98
CA LEU A 191 -2.70 16.94 -24.33
C LEU A 191 -3.83 17.92 -23.99
N LEU A 192 -4.87 17.48 -23.29
CA LEU A 192 -6.01 18.30 -22.84
C LEU A 192 -6.08 18.44 -21.32
N VAL A 193 -5.07 17.93 -20.59
CA VAL A 193 -4.99 18.10 -19.15
C VAL A 193 -4.71 19.56 -18.82
N SER A 194 -5.51 20.13 -17.92
CA SER A 194 -5.39 21.54 -17.55
C SER A 194 -5.85 21.78 -16.12
N ALA A 195 -4.95 22.37 -15.32
CA ALA A 195 -5.25 22.82 -13.96
C ALA A 195 -6.29 23.95 -13.90
N ALA A 196 -6.55 24.62 -15.03
CA ALA A 196 -7.61 25.62 -15.15
C ALA A 196 -9.01 25.00 -15.35
N SER A 197 -9.10 23.69 -15.65
CA SER A 197 -10.37 23.01 -15.84
C SER A 197 -11.03 22.66 -14.51
N LYS A 198 -12.16 23.31 -14.20
CA LYS A 198 -12.96 22.98 -13.01
C LYS A 198 -13.43 21.52 -13.02
N GLU A 199 -13.82 20.99 -14.17
CA GLU A 199 -14.28 19.61 -14.28
C GLU A 199 -13.17 18.62 -13.89
N GLN A 200 -11.95 18.82 -14.42
CA GLN A 200 -10.81 17.96 -14.08
C GLN A 200 -10.43 18.11 -12.60
N HIS A 201 -10.48 19.34 -12.07
CA HIS A 201 -10.22 19.60 -10.65
C HIS A 201 -11.22 18.86 -9.76
N ASP A 202 -12.52 18.96 -10.06
CA ASP A 202 -13.58 18.29 -9.31
C ASP A 202 -13.44 16.76 -9.37
N LYS A 203 -13.04 16.19 -10.52
CA LYS A 203 -12.74 14.75 -10.62
C LYS A 203 -11.63 14.31 -9.66
N ILE A 204 -10.55 15.10 -9.54
CA ILE A 204 -9.48 14.78 -8.59
C ILE A 204 -9.95 14.93 -7.14
N VAL A 205 -10.77 15.94 -6.84
CA VAL A 205 -11.42 16.09 -5.51
C VAL A 205 -12.24 14.85 -5.18
N GLU A 206 -13.08 14.39 -6.10
CA GLU A 206 -13.90 13.19 -5.93
C GLU A 206 -13.04 11.94 -5.68
N VAL A 207 -11.97 11.74 -6.45
CA VAL A 207 -11.04 10.62 -6.26
C VAL A 207 -10.40 10.68 -4.86
N ILE A 208 -9.88 11.84 -4.46
CA ILE A 208 -9.25 12.00 -3.13
C ILE A 208 -10.26 11.73 -2.01
N ARG A 209 -11.49 12.26 -2.11
CA ARG A 209 -12.54 12.05 -1.12
C ARG A 209 -13.06 10.61 -1.09
N LYS A 210 -13.12 9.94 -2.23
CA LYS A 210 -13.50 8.52 -2.31
C LYS A 210 -12.47 7.62 -1.61
N TYR A 211 -11.19 7.90 -1.80
CA TYR A 211 -10.12 7.01 -1.33
C TYR A 211 -9.52 7.38 0.03
N GLN A 212 -9.72 8.62 0.51
CA GLN A 212 -9.23 9.08 1.81
C GLN A 212 -7.74 8.75 2.04
N PRO A 213 -6.83 9.19 1.15
CA PRO A 213 -5.42 8.81 1.23
C PRO A 213 -4.73 9.39 2.47
N ASP A 214 -3.82 8.61 3.04
CA ASP A 214 -2.87 9.08 4.06
C ASP A 214 -1.70 9.84 3.42
N PHE A 215 -1.36 9.53 2.17
CA PHE A 215 -0.48 10.36 1.33
C PHE A 215 -0.72 10.12 -0.16
N ILE A 216 -0.32 11.12 -0.95
CA ILE A 216 -0.40 11.12 -2.40
C ILE A 216 1.00 11.08 -3.00
N ILE A 217 1.20 10.27 -4.04
CA ILE A 217 2.37 10.34 -4.93
C ILE A 217 1.90 10.93 -6.26
N THR A 218 2.59 11.92 -6.81
CA THR A 218 2.22 12.53 -8.10
C THR A 218 3.40 13.16 -8.83
N HIS A 219 3.17 13.69 -10.03
CA HIS A 219 4.17 14.38 -10.86
C HIS A 219 4.75 15.63 -10.20
N GLY A 220 6.05 15.85 -10.39
CA GLY A 220 6.71 17.10 -10.00
C GLY A 220 6.26 18.29 -10.85
N PRO A 221 6.44 19.54 -10.35
CA PRO A 221 6.10 20.74 -11.12
C PRO A 221 7.11 21.07 -12.24
N ASP A 222 8.27 20.41 -12.23
CA ASP A 222 9.41 20.67 -13.10
C ASP A 222 9.61 19.49 -14.07
N ASP A 223 8.73 19.35 -15.06
CA ASP A 223 8.76 18.27 -16.06
C ASP A 223 8.81 18.86 -17.48
N TYR A 224 9.35 18.11 -18.45
CA TYR A 224 9.36 18.48 -19.86
C TYR A 224 7.96 18.33 -20.48
N MET A 225 7.15 17.41 -19.97
CA MET A 225 5.80 17.13 -20.46
C MET A 225 4.77 18.05 -19.80
N GLY A 226 4.09 18.86 -20.62
CA GLY A 226 3.11 19.84 -20.15
C GLY A 226 2.00 19.22 -19.30
N ASP A 227 1.48 18.06 -19.70
CA ASP A 227 0.41 17.38 -18.98
C ASP A 227 0.85 16.93 -17.58
N HIS A 228 2.11 16.52 -17.38
CA HIS A 228 2.64 16.17 -16.05
C HIS A 228 2.63 17.39 -15.12
N VAL A 229 3.06 18.55 -15.65
CA VAL A 229 3.06 19.82 -14.92
C VAL A 229 1.62 20.25 -14.56
N GLU A 230 0.67 20.06 -15.48
CA GLU A 230 -0.73 20.36 -15.20
C GLU A 230 -1.34 19.41 -14.17
N VAL A 231 -1.04 18.10 -14.21
CA VAL A 231 -1.43 17.14 -13.15
C VAL A 231 -0.85 17.55 -11.79
N SER A 232 0.43 17.93 -11.74
CA SER A 232 1.08 18.39 -10.51
C SER A 232 0.32 19.55 -9.85
N LYS A 233 -0.05 20.58 -10.64
CA LYS A 233 -0.86 21.72 -10.20
C LYS A 233 -2.27 21.30 -9.77
N LEU A 234 -2.92 20.44 -10.57
CA LEU A 234 -4.27 19.95 -10.36
C LEU A 234 -4.38 19.20 -9.01
N VAL A 235 -3.47 18.26 -8.77
CA VAL A 235 -3.42 17.46 -7.53
C VAL A 235 -3.10 18.33 -6.32
N PHE A 236 -2.19 19.30 -6.46
CA PHE A 236 -1.88 20.23 -5.39
C PHE A 236 -3.11 21.05 -4.96
N ALA A 237 -3.84 21.63 -5.91
CA ALA A 237 -5.05 22.40 -5.64
C ALA A 237 -6.21 21.53 -5.12
N ALA A 238 -6.49 20.43 -5.82
CA ALA A 238 -7.61 19.53 -5.51
C ALA A 238 -7.47 18.86 -4.15
N SER A 239 -6.26 18.49 -3.74
CA SER A 239 -6.04 17.88 -2.42
C SER A 239 -6.34 18.84 -1.25
N PHE A 240 -6.18 20.15 -1.42
CA PHE A 240 -6.63 21.11 -0.42
C PHE A 240 -8.16 21.25 -0.46
N ALA A 241 -8.75 21.40 -1.65
CA ALA A 241 -10.21 21.52 -1.81
C ALA A 241 -10.96 20.28 -1.29
N ALA A 242 -10.37 19.09 -1.45
CA ALA A 242 -10.91 17.84 -0.92
C ALA A 242 -11.07 17.86 0.61
N SER A 243 -10.26 18.64 1.32
CA SER A 243 -10.36 18.83 2.77
C SER A 243 -11.40 19.84 3.24
N VAL A 244 -11.99 20.61 2.33
CA VAL A 244 -12.96 21.67 2.64
C VAL A 244 -14.38 21.11 2.54
N PRO A 245 -15.12 20.90 3.64
CA PRO A 245 -16.42 20.23 3.60
C PRO A 245 -17.50 20.96 2.78
N HIS A 246 -17.36 22.27 2.60
CA HIS A 246 -18.31 23.09 1.85
C HIS A 246 -18.00 23.19 0.34
N TYR A 247 -16.83 22.73 -0.10
CA TYR A 247 -16.50 22.68 -1.52
C TYR A 247 -17.21 21.49 -2.16
N GLU A 248 -18.15 21.73 -3.07
CA GLU A 248 -18.85 20.69 -3.86
C GLU A 248 -19.18 19.44 -3.02
N PRO A 249 -20.04 19.55 -1.98
CA PRO A 249 -20.26 18.49 -0.99
C PRO A 249 -20.80 17.18 -1.60
N GLN A 250 -21.40 17.24 -2.79
CA GLN A 250 -21.84 16.07 -3.55
C GLN A 250 -20.70 15.16 -4.04
N LEU A 251 -19.45 15.65 -4.07
CA LEU A 251 -18.27 14.87 -4.45
C LEU A 251 -17.76 13.94 -3.34
N GLY A 252 -18.47 13.85 -2.22
CA GLY A 252 -18.17 12.96 -1.10
C GLY A 252 -17.71 13.69 0.16
N ASP A 253 -17.40 12.90 1.20
CA ASP A 253 -16.96 13.40 2.50
C ASP A 253 -15.57 14.03 2.42
N ALA A 254 -15.36 15.10 3.20
CA ALA A 254 -14.08 15.79 3.25
C ALA A 254 -12.93 14.86 3.67
N ALA A 255 -11.80 14.95 2.97
CA ALA A 255 -10.57 14.24 3.31
C ALA A 255 -9.69 15.08 4.26
N ALA A 256 -8.61 14.49 4.79
CA ALA A 256 -7.59 15.29 5.47
C ALA A 256 -6.75 16.09 4.47
N VAL A 257 -6.12 17.18 4.92
CA VAL A 257 -5.04 17.81 4.15
C VAL A 257 -3.92 16.78 4.02
N THR A 258 -3.73 16.29 2.81
CA THR A 258 -2.94 15.08 2.56
C THR A 258 -1.49 15.44 2.18
N PRO A 259 -0.46 14.85 2.82
CA PRO A 259 0.93 14.95 2.38
C PRO A 259 1.12 14.52 0.93
N ILE A 260 1.97 15.22 0.18
CA ILE A 260 2.27 14.93 -1.22
C ILE A 260 3.76 14.65 -1.38
N PHE A 261 4.08 13.59 -2.12
CA PHE A 261 5.41 13.26 -2.59
C PHE A 261 5.44 13.37 -4.12
N TYR A 262 6.36 14.17 -4.64
CA TYR A 262 6.61 14.26 -6.07
C TYR A 262 7.53 13.11 -6.49
N MET A 263 7.06 12.27 -7.40
CA MET A 263 7.88 11.30 -8.09
C MET A 263 8.82 11.99 -9.08
N GLU A 264 9.86 11.28 -9.48
CA GLU A 264 10.84 11.82 -10.42
C GLU A 264 10.25 11.97 -11.82
N ASN A 265 10.87 12.84 -12.61
CA ASN A 265 10.56 12.98 -14.01
C ASN A 265 11.40 12.02 -14.86
N SER A 266 10.92 11.79 -16.07
CA SER A 266 11.66 11.05 -17.08
C SER A 266 12.98 11.77 -17.39
N GLY A 267 14.11 11.08 -17.21
CA GLY A 267 15.45 11.61 -17.47
C GLY A 267 16.20 12.16 -16.26
N LEU A 268 15.60 12.17 -15.05
CA LEU A 268 16.24 12.58 -13.78
C LEU A 268 16.80 14.02 -13.76
N LEU A 269 16.28 14.91 -14.61
CA LEU A 269 16.74 16.30 -14.71
C LEU A 269 15.91 17.21 -13.81
N ASN A 270 16.51 18.19 -13.13
CA ASN A 270 15.79 19.10 -12.21
C ASN A 270 14.98 18.37 -11.12
N CYS A 271 15.34 17.12 -10.83
CA CYS A 271 14.75 16.33 -9.76
C CYS A 271 15.84 16.06 -8.71
N ASP A 272 15.78 16.83 -7.62
CA ASP A 272 16.59 16.64 -6.43
C ASP A 272 15.79 15.86 -5.38
N PRO A 273 15.83 14.52 -5.38
CA PRO A 273 15.09 13.72 -4.42
C PRO A 273 15.65 13.94 -3.01
N THR A 274 14.74 14.17 -2.07
CA THR A 274 15.02 14.28 -0.64
C THR A 274 14.74 12.98 0.10
N GLU A 275 14.01 12.06 -0.54
CA GLU A 275 13.65 10.75 -0.03
C GLU A 275 13.99 9.69 -1.07
N TYR A 276 14.46 8.53 -0.61
CA TYR A 276 14.77 7.38 -1.44
C TYR A 276 14.11 6.14 -0.86
N VAL A 277 13.57 5.30 -1.73
CA VAL A 277 12.99 4.00 -1.34
C VAL A 277 13.78 2.91 -2.04
N ASP A 278 14.31 1.95 -1.28
CA ASP A 278 14.96 0.77 -1.83
C ASP A 278 13.91 -0.14 -2.48
N ILE A 279 14.09 -0.37 -3.79
CA ILE A 279 13.21 -1.21 -4.61
C ILE A 279 13.99 -2.39 -5.20
N THR A 280 15.13 -2.75 -4.62
CA THR A 280 16.03 -3.79 -5.13
C THR A 280 15.30 -5.11 -5.39
N ASP A 281 14.44 -5.53 -4.48
CA ASP A 281 13.67 -6.78 -4.58
C ASP A 281 12.43 -6.65 -5.48
N HIS A 282 12.09 -5.45 -5.92
CA HIS A 282 10.85 -5.13 -6.66
C HIS A 282 11.08 -4.70 -8.10
N ILE A 283 12.34 -4.48 -8.51
CA ILE A 283 12.67 -3.97 -9.84
C ILE A 283 12.13 -4.86 -10.98
N GLU A 284 12.18 -6.18 -10.84
CA GLU A 284 11.70 -7.08 -11.89
C GLU A 284 10.16 -7.08 -11.99
N THR A 285 9.48 -6.97 -10.86
CA THR A 285 8.01 -6.83 -10.83
C THR A 285 7.59 -5.50 -11.43
N LYS A 286 8.27 -4.41 -11.09
CA LYS A 286 8.08 -3.08 -11.69
C LYS A 286 8.20 -3.13 -13.22
N LEU A 287 9.26 -3.75 -13.74
CA LEU A 287 9.47 -3.86 -15.18
C LEU A 287 8.47 -4.79 -15.87
N LYS A 288 8.02 -5.84 -15.18
CA LYS A 288 6.94 -6.71 -15.69
C LYS A 288 5.59 -5.98 -15.76
N MET A 289 5.30 -5.09 -14.80
CA MET A 289 4.12 -4.23 -14.85
C MET A 289 4.20 -3.26 -16.04
N LEU A 290 5.34 -2.57 -16.18
CA LEU A 290 5.58 -1.67 -17.31
C LEU A 290 5.48 -2.42 -18.65
N SER A 291 5.93 -3.67 -18.71
CA SER A 291 5.85 -4.47 -19.93
C SER A 291 4.42 -4.82 -20.38
N MET A 292 3.40 -4.56 -19.56
CA MET A 292 1.99 -4.80 -19.92
C MET A 292 1.37 -3.67 -20.75
N HIS A 293 2.07 -2.54 -20.89
CA HIS A 293 1.72 -1.42 -21.76
C HIS A 293 2.28 -1.65 -23.16
N GLU A 294 1.85 -2.75 -23.79
CA GLU A 294 2.39 -3.26 -25.07
C GLU A 294 2.30 -2.21 -26.20
N SER A 295 1.21 -1.46 -26.24
CA SER A 295 1.02 -0.36 -27.18
C SER A 295 2.11 0.72 -27.04
N GLN A 296 2.56 0.99 -25.82
CA GLN A 296 3.52 2.06 -25.52
C GLN A 296 4.97 1.60 -25.63
N ILE A 297 5.29 0.35 -25.31
CA ILE A 297 6.65 -0.18 -25.50
C ILE A 297 7.03 -0.13 -26.97
N THR A 298 6.10 -0.52 -27.85
CA THR A 298 6.31 -0.48 -29.30
C THR A 298 6.45 0.97 -29.77
N TRP A 299 5.53 1.84 -29.35
CA TRP A 299 5.53 3.25 -29.71
C TRP A 299 6.80 4.00 -29.28
N LEU A 300 7.21 3.89 -28.01
CA LEU A 300 8.38 4.62 -27.49
C LEU A 300 9.69 4.14 -28.13
N GLY A 301 9.76 2.84 -28.45
CA GLY A 301 10.86 2.29 -29.24
C GLY A 301 10.93 2.88 -30.65
N ASP A 302 9.78 2.98 -31.33
CA ASP A 302 9.69 3.46 -32.71
C ASP A 302 9.79 5.00 -32.84
N HIS A 303 9.23 5.76 -31.89
CA HIS A 303 9.18 7.23 -31.93
C HIS A 303 10.50 7.87 -31.52
N ASP A 304 11.03 7.47 -30.35
CA ASP A 304 12.17 8.12 -29.72
C ASP A 304 13.45 7.28 -29.74
N GLY A 305 13.37 6.02 -30.19
CA GLY A 305 14.45 5.05 -29.99
C GLY A 305 14.64 4.67 -28.52
N ASN A 306 13.60 4.88 -27.69
CA ASN A 306 13.67 4.71 -26.24
C ASN A 306 13.27 3.30 -25.84
N ASP A 307 14.23 2.52 -25.32
CA ASP A 307 13.90 1.34 -24.51
C ASP A 307 13.46 1.81 -23.12
N VAL A 308 12.15 1.99 -22.94
CA VAL A 308 11.56 2.48 -21.69
C VAL A 308 11.82 1.52 -20.51
N LEU A 309 11.95 0.22 -20.76
CA LEU A 309 12.26 -0.77 -19.72
C LEU A 309 13.71 -0.64 -19.27
N GLU A 310 14.64 -0.52 -20.21
CA GLU A 310 16.06 -0.27 -19.91
C GLU A 310 16.23 1.06 -19.18
N ASN A 311 15.64 2.15 -19.69
CA ASN A 311 15.69 3.47 -19.08
C ASN A 311 15.16 3.44 -17.63
N THR A 312 14.00 2.82 -17.40
CA THR A 312 13.41 2.67 -16.06
C THR A 312 14.36 1.93 -15.11
N ARG A 313 15.00 0.86 -15.59
CA ARG A 313 16.00 0.11 -14.82
C ARG A 313 17.25 0.95 -14.52
N MET A 314 17.72 1.72 -15.50
CA MET A 314 18.89 2.59 -15.37
C MET A 314 18.63 3.73 -14.39
N PHE A 315 17.49 4.39 -14.46
CA PHE A 315 17.12 5.46 -13.53
C PHE A 315 17.08 4.95 -12.10
N ALA A 316 16.42 3.80 -11.88
CA ALA A 316 16.41 3.16 -10.58
C ALA A 316 17.82 2.79 -10.10
N ARG A 317 18.71 2.39 -11.01
CA ARG A 317 20.11 2.07 -10.69
C ARG A 317 20.89 3.31 -10.27
N VAL A 318 20.73 4.44 -10.98
CA VAL A 318 21.38 5.72 -10.66
C VAL A 318 21.01 6.14 -9.24
N ARG A 319 19.74 6.09 -8.87
CA ARG A 319 19.30 6.41 -7.50
C ARG A 319 19.80 5.41 -6.47
N GLY A 320 19.82 4.12 -6.80
CA GLY A 320 20.42 3.10 -5.94
C GLY A 320 21.88 3.40 -5.60
N ILE A 321 22.68 3.85 -6.58
CA ILE A 321 24.07 4.27 -6.35
C ILE A 321 24.16 5.43 -5.36
N GLN A 322 23.25 6.41 -5.45
CA GLN A 322 23.25 7.59 -4.59
C GLN A 322 22.93 7.28 -3.12
N CYS A 323 22.13 6.24 -2.84
CA CYS A 323 21.73 5.87 -1.48
C CYS A 323 22.29 4.53 -0.98
N GLY A 324 23.19 3.88 -1.74
CA GLY A 324 23.93 2.69 -1.29
C GLY A 324 23.22 1.35 -1.46
N VAL A 325 22.22 1.26 -2.33
CA VAL A 325 21.47 0.02 -2.66
C VAL A 325 21.57 -0.32 -4.15
N LYS A 326 20.99 -1.45 -4.59
CA LYS A 326 21.08 -1.84 -6.01
C LYS A 326 20.16 -0.99 -6.87
N TYR A 327 18.89 -0.83 -6.47
CA TYR A 327 17.90 -0.02 -7.17
C TYR A 327 17.08 0.78 -6.16
N ALA A 328 16.82 2.05 -6.45
CA ALA A 328 15.97 2.90 -5.64
C ALA A 328 15.09 3.81 -6.51
N GLU A 329 13.98 4.29 -5.96
CA GLU A 329 13.19 5.39 -6.52
C GLU A 329 13.36 6.63 -5.63
N GLY A 330 13.55 7.79 -6.26
CA GLY A 330 13.65 9.07 -5.57
C GLY A 330 12.30 9.79 -5.48
N PHE A 331 12.12 10.56 -4.41
CA PHE A 331 10.95 11.41 -4.22
C PHE A 331 11.34 12.75 -3.59
N ARG A 332 10.61 13.80 -3.94
CA ARG A 332 10.69 15.11 -3.27
C ARG A 332 9.40 15.37 -2.51
N GLN A 333 9.49 15.60 -1.20
CA GLN A 333 8.31 15.93 -0.41
C GLN A 333 7.83 17.36 -0.72
N CYS A 334 6.53 17.54 -0.89
CA CYS A 334 5.90 18.86 -1.00
C CYS A 334 5.85 19.55 0.38
N ASN A 335 6.93 20.25 0.73
CA ASN A 335 7.08 20.92 2.02
C ASN A 335 6.40 22.30 2.01
N VAL A 336 5.08 22.29 2.16
CA VAL A 336 4.25 23.49 2.41
C VAL A 336 3.48 23.32 3.73
N ASP A 337 2.87 24.40 4.21
CA ASP A 337 2.13 24.39 5.48
C ASP A 337 1.06 23.28 5.51
N HIS A 338 0.87 22.68 6.68
CA HIS A 338 -0.05 21.56 6.94
C HIS A 338 0.21 20.23 6.20
N ARG A 339 1.18 20.14 5.27
CA ARG A 339 1.50 18.89 4.54
C ARG A 339 2.74 18.15 5.04
N ASN A 340 3.47 18.73 5.99
CA ASN A 340 4.59 18.07 6.66
C ASN A 340 4.10 17.02 7.66
N THR A 341 4.93 16.00 7.87
CA THR A 341 4.60 14.89 8.78
C THR A 341 5.69 14.72 9.83
N THR A 342 5.30 14.24 11.01
CA THR A 342 6.25 13.86 12.07
C THR A 342 6.72 12.41 11.94
N LYS A 343 6.31 11.71 10.88
CA LYS A 343 6.56 10.29 10.62
C LYS A 343 6.97 10.10 9.17
N ARG A 344 7.84 9.11 8.90
CA ARG A 344 8.17 8.68 7.55
C ARG A 344 6.99 7.89 6.97
N LEU A 345 6.46 8.34 5.83
CA LEU A 345 5.31 7.71 5.17
C LEU A 345 5.72 6.78 4.03
N LEU A 346 6.78 7.10 3.29
CA LEU A 346 7.37 6.16 2.34
C LEU A 346 8.03 4.98 3.07
N PRO A 347 8.01 3.76 2.52
CA PRO A 347 8.47 2.52 3.17
C PRO A 347 9.98 2.39 3.33
#